data_AF-A0A6G3WS86-F1
#
_entry.id   AF-A0A6G3WS86-F1
#
_cell.length_a   1.000
_cell.length_b   1.000
_cell.length_c   1.000
_cell.angle_alpha   90.00
_cell.angle_beta   90.00
_cell.angle_gamma   90.00
#
_symmetry.space_group_name_H-M   'P 1'
#
loop_
_entity.id
_entity.type
_entity.pdbx_description
1 polymer ?
#
loop_
_entity_poly.entity_id
_entity_poly.type
_entity_poly.pdbx_seq_one_letter_code
_entity_poly.pdbx_strand_id
1 'polypeptide(L)'
;MEHPGTLVLIMALAVLAPLLGYATGRWLPVPVVIFEIVLGILAGPDVLGWAHHDQVIDTLSDLGLSMLIFLAGYEIRFAEVRGSTLRRAGGAWVLSFAAGLGV
;
A
#
# COMPACT_ATOMS: atom_id res chain seq x y z
N MET A 1 3.81 14.21 20.90
CA MET A 1 3.65 15.62 20.49
C MET A 1 2.92 15.55 19.17
N GLU A 2 1.74 16.18 19.05
CA GLU A 2 1.02 16.24 17.77
C GLU A 2 1.98 16.85 16.74
N HIS A 3 2.28 16.12 15.65
CA HIS A 3 3.13 16.61 14.57
C HIS A 3 2.22 16.97 13.39
N PRO A 4 1.53 18.13 13.41
CA PRO A 4 0.56 18.49 12.38
C PRO A 4 1.17 18.55 10.97
N GLY A 5 2.50 18.74 10.88
CA GLY A 5 3.22 18.73 9.61
C GLY A 5 3.31 17.34 8.95
N THR A 6 3.15 16.25 9.69
CA THR A 6 3.29 14.90 9.12
C THR A 6 2.16 14.58 8.14
N LEU A 7 0.92 14.89 8.49
CA LEU A 7 -0.22 14.68 7.58
C LEU A 7 -0.05 15.48 6.29
N VAL A 8 0.36 16.75 6.40
CA VAL A 8 0.63 17.60 5.24
C VAL A 8 1.76 17.03 4.37
N LEU A 9 2.82 16.52 5.00
CA LEU A 9 3.90 15.84 4.31
C LEU A 9 3.38 14.59 3.58
N ILE A 10 2.63 13.71 4.23
CA ILE A 10 2.07 12.51 3.61
C ILE A 10 1.20 12.88 2.41
N MET A 11 0.33 13.90 2.53
CA MET A 11 -0.48 14.38 1.40
C MET A 11 0.37 14.94 0.26
N ALA A 12 1.44 15.69 0.57
CA ALA A 12 2.36 16.21 -0.44
C ALA A 12 3.10 15.07 -1.17
N LEU A 13 3.55 14.04 -0.45
CA LEU A 13 4.21 12.86 -1.03
C LEU A 13 3.24 12.03 -1.87
N ALA A 14 1.97 11.89 -1.44
CA ALA A 14 0.93 11.22 -2.20
C ALA A 14 0.63 11.92 -3.53
N VAL A 15 0.70 13.25 -3.57
CA VAL A 15 0.61 14.02 -4.83
C VAL A 15 1.89 13.86 -5.65
N LEU A 16 3.06 13.86 -5.00
CA LEU A 16 4.35 13.74 -5.69
C LEU A 16 4.53 12.38 -6.38
N ALA A 17 4.03 11.29 -5.80
CA ALA A 17 4.19 9.93 -6.32
C ALA A 17 3.70 9.75 -7.78
N PRO A 18 2.46 10.12 -8.17
CA PRO A 18 2.03 10.04 -9.56
C PRO A 18 2.78 11.01 -10.48
N LEU A 19 3.22 12.18 -9.99
CA LEU A 19 4.04 13.11 -10.77
C LEU A 19 5.38 12.46 -11.15
N LEU A 20 6.04 11.80 -10.18
CA LEU A 20 7.25 11.03 -10.43
C LEU A 20 6.97 9.84 -11.35
N GLY A 21 5.91 9.08 -11.09
CA GLY A 21 5.53 7.94 -11.92
C GLY A 21 5.28 8.32 -13.37
N TYR A 22 4.64 9.46 -13.63
CA TYR A 22 4.46 10.00 -14.98
C TYR A 22 5.80 10.42 -15.60
N ALA A 23 6.64 11.15 -14.86
CA ALA A 23 7.93 11.63 -15.34
C ALA A 23 8.89 10.48 -15.72
N THR A 24 8.91 9.40 -14.92
CA THR A 24 9.74 8.22 -15.16
C THR A 24 9.08 7.18 -16.04
N GLY A 25 7.77 7.26 -16.27
CA GLY A 25 6.97 6.25 -16.97
C GLY A 25 7.41 5.99 -18.41
N ARG A 26 8.10 6.95 -19.05
CA ARG A 26 8.69 6.76 -20.38
C ARG A 26 9.91 5.81 -20.37
N TRP A 27 10.58 5.66 -19.22
CA TRP A 27 11.81 4.88 -19.09
C TRP A 27 11.55 3.58 -18.33
N LEU A 28 10.65 3.61 -17.34
CA LEU A 28 10.37 2.47 -16.47
C LEU A 28 8.85 2.37 -16.22
N PRO A 29 8.16 1.34 -16.76
CA PRO A 29 6.72 1.15 -16.57
C PRO A 29 6.43 0.58 -15.17
N VAL A 30 6.59 1.43 -14.16
CA VAL A 30 6.38 1.09 -12.75
C VAL A 30 5.02 1.62 -12.29
N PRO A 31 4.19 0.78 -11.65
CA PRO A 31 2.94 1.24 -11.03
C PRO A 31 3.17 2.37 -10.03
N VAL A 32 2.28 3.36 -10.03
CA VAL A 32 2.37 4.55 -9.14
C VAL A 32 2.49 4.17 -7.67
N VAL A 33 1.79 3.11 -7.23
CA VAL A 33 1.83 2.62 -5.85
C VAL A 33 3.24 2.30 -5.35
N ILE A 34 4.16 1.91 -6.25
CA ILE A 34 5.55 1.63 -5.86
C ILE A 34 6.26 2.93 -5.46
N PHE A 35 5.96 4.05 -6.13
CA PHE A 35 6.48 5.37 -5.74
C PHE A 35 5.93 5.81 -4.39
N GLU A 36 4.65 5.59 -4.12
CA GLU A 36 4.02 5.90 -2.83
C GLU A 36 4.70 5.13 -1.68
N ILE A 37 4.92 3.83 -1.87
CA ILE A 37 5.61 2.97 -0.88
C ILE A 37 7.04 3.46 -0.67
N VAL A 38 7.81 3.72 -1.74
CA VAL A 38 9.20 4.17 -1.63
C VAL A 38 9.30 5.53 -0.94
N LEU A 39 8.48 6.51 -1.34
CA LEU A 39 8.44 7.83 -0.69
C LEU A 39 8.04 7.72 0.78
N GLY A 40 7.08 6.84 1.10
CA GLY A 40 6.67 6.57 2.47
C GLY A 40 7.79 5.96 3.32
N ILE A 41 8.50 4.95 2.81
CA ILE A 41 9.66 4.34 3.48
C ILE A 41 10.76 5.38 3.70
N LEU A 42 11.08 6.18 2.68
CA LEU A 42 12.11 7.22 2.77
C LEU A 42 11.73 8.29 3.81
N ALA A 43 10.50 8.79 3.77
CA ALA A 43 10.05 9.83 4.70
C ALA A 43 9.79 9.32 6.12
N GLY A 44 9.59 8.01 6.28
CA GLY A 44 9.28 7.34 7.54
C GLY A 44 10.39 7.42 8.59
N PRO A 45 10.09 6.95 9.82
CA PRO A 45 10.98 7.06 10.97
C PRO A 45 12.30 6.31 10.79
N ASP A 46 12.28 5.20 10.06
CA ASP A 46 13.44 4.31 9.89
C ASP A 46 14.50 4.85 8.92
N VAL A 47 14.16 5.82 8.07
CA VAL A 47 15.08 6.38 7.06
C VAL A 47 15.37 7.86 7.30
N LEU A 48 14.43 8.77 7.03
CA LEU A 48 14.64 10.21 7.19
C LEU A 48 14.13 10.76 8.53
N GLY A 49 13.19 10.08 9.18
CA GLY A 49 12.64 10.57 10.45
C GLY A 49 11.74 11.80 10.31
N TRP A 50 11.13 12.04 9.15
CA TRP A 50 10.27 13.22 8.96
C TRP A 50 8.81 12.93 9.30
N ALA A 51 8.31 11.78 8.87
CA ALA A 51 6.97 11.32 9.18
C ALA A 51 6.98 10.44 10.42
N HIS A 52 6.09 10.74 11.37
CA HIS A 52 5.86 9.96 12.58
C HIS A 52 4.38 9.58 12.69
N HIS A 53 4.13 8.43 13.31
CA HIS A 53 2.76 8.02 13.63
C HIS A 53 2.12 9.00 14.62
N ASP A 54 0.87 9.33 14.35
CA ASP A 54 0.04 10.22 15.17
C ASP A 54 -1.38 9.65 15.20
N GLN A 55 -2.15 9.93 16.26
CA GLN A 55 -3.46 9.30 16.48
C GLN A 55 -4.43 9.55 15.31
N VAL A 56 -4.35 10.74 14.70
CA VAL A 56 -5.15 11.09 13.53
C VAL A 56 -4.73 10.27 12.30
N ILE A 57 -3.42 10.09 12.08
CA ILE A 57 -2.89 9.28 10.97
C ILE A 57 -3.37 7.85 11.12
N ASP A 58 -3.20 7.26 12.30
CA ASP A 58 -3.58 5.87 12.55
C ASP A 58 -5.09 5.66 12.34
N THR A 59 -5.92 6.58 12.83
CA THR A 59 -7.39 6.53 12.62
C THR A 59 -7.76 6.63 11.14
N LEU A 60 -7.11 7.53 10.39
CA LEU A 60 -7.34 7.68 8.95
C LEU A 60 -6.84 6.47 8.16
N SER A 61 -5.71 5.87 8.57
CA SER A 61 -5.16 4.65 7.98
C SER A 61 -6.12 3.48 8.16
N ASP A 62 -6.66 3.27 9.36
CA ASP A 62 -7.65 2.23 9.62
C ASP A 62 -8.94 2.44 8.83
N LEU A 63 -9.43 3.68 8.77
CA LEU A 63 -10.60 4.04 7.98
C LEU A 63 -10.35 3.80 6.49
N GLY A 64 -9.24 4.30 5.94
CA GLY A 64 -8.88 4.14 4.54
C GLY A 64 -8.70 2.66 4.16
N LEU A 65 -7.96 1.89 4.96
CA LEU A 65 -7.76 0.47 4.75
C LEU A 65 -9.09 -0.29 4.79
N SER A 66 -9.95 0.00 5.78
CA SER A 66 -11.26 -0.65 5.86
C SER A 66 -12.14 -0.33 4.66
N MET A 67 -12.12 0.92 4.17
CA MET A 67 -12.84 1.31 2.95
C MET A 67 -12.29 0.61 1.70
N LEU A 68 -10.97 0.50 1.56
CA LEU A 68 -10.33 -0.20 0.44
C LEU A 68 -10.67 -1.70 0.44
N ILE A 69 -10.58 -2.36 1.60
CA ILE A 69 -10.94 -3.77 1.75
C ILE A 69 -12.45 -3.99 1.51
N PHE A 70 -13.30 -3.08 2.00
CA PHE A 70 -14.74 -3.12 1.78
C PHE A 70 -15.08 -3.00 0.29
N LEU A 71 -14.48 -2.03 -0.40
CA LEU A 71 -14.66 -1.83 -1.84
C LEU A 71 -14.19 -3.05 -2.63
N ALA A 72 -13.01 -3.57 -2.31
CA ALA A 72 -12.52 -4.81 -2.90
C ALA A 72 -13.49 -5.97 -2.67
N GLY A 73 -14.08 -6.07 -1.47
CA GLY A 73 -15.10 -7.06 -1.14
C GLY A 73 -16.36 -6.95 -2.00
N TYR A 74 -16.79 -5.72 -2.34
CA TYR A 74 -17.95 -5.47 -3.20
C TYR A 74 -17.71 -5.89 -4.65
N GLU A 75 -16.48 -5.79 -5.15
CA GLU A 75 -16.11 -6.19 -6.52
C GLU A 75 -15.95 -7.71 -6.70
N ILE A 76 -15.89 -8.49 -5.61
CA ILE A 76 -15.68 -9.94 -5.68
C ILE A 76 -16.93 -10.67 -6.20
N ARG A 77 -16.77 -11.35 -7.34
CA ARG A 77 -17.78 -12.26 -7.90
C ARG A 77 -17.53 -13.70 -7.41
N PHE A 78 -18.24 -14.12 -6.36
CA PHE A 78 -18.04 -15.44 -5.73
C PHE A 78 -18.18 -16.63 -6.69
N ALA A 79 -19.02 -16.53 -7.72
CA ALA A 79 -19.18 -17.57 -8.72
C ALA A 79 -17.88 -17.87 -9.48
N GLU A 80 -17.05 -16.86 -9.73
CA GLU A 80 -15.78 -16.98 -10.47
C GLU A 80 -14.62 -17.43 -9.59
N VAL A 81 -14.70 -17.16 -8.28
CA VAL A 81 -13.65 -17.51 -7.31
C VAL A 81 -13.68 -19.00 -6.96
N ARG A 82 -14.85 -19.65 -6.99
CA ARG A 82 -15.03 -21.04 -6.55
C ARG A 82 -14.24 -22.06 -7.40
N GLY A 83 -13.87 -23.18 -6.77
CA GLY A 83 -13.29 -24.34 -7.45
C GLY A 83 -11.77 -24.28 -7.58
N SER A 84 -11.27 -24.42 -8.82
CA SER A 84 -9.83 -24.51 -9.10
C SER A 84 -9.09 -23.20 -8.83
N THR A 85 -9.73 -22.05 -9.06
CA THR A 85 -9.18 -20.72 -8.78
C THR A 85 -8.84 -20.57 -7.31
N LEU A 86 -9.80 -20.81 -6.40
CA LEU A 86 -9.57 -20.75 -4.95
C LEU A 86 -8.48 -21.73 -4.48
N ARG A 87 -8.47 -22.96 -5.01
CA ARG A 87 -7.44 -23.95 -4.66
C ARG A 87 -6.04 -23.52 -5.11
N ARG A 88 -5.91 -22.99 -6.34
CA ARG A 88 -4.63 -22.49 -6.86
C ARG A 88 -4.17 -21.24 -6.13
N ALA A 89 -5.07 -20.30 -5.88
CA ALA A 89 -4.76 -19.08 -5.13
C ALA A 89 -4.34 -19.40 -3.70
N GLY A 90 -5.08 -20.26 -2.99
CA GLY A 90 -4.71 -20.71 -1.65
C GLY A 90 -3.37 -21.46 -1.62
N GLY A 91 -3.13 -22.34 -2.60
CA GLY A 91 -1.85 -23.04 -2.72
C GLY A 91 -0.68 -22.10 -3.01
N ALA A 92 -0.85 -21.14 -3.92
CA ALA A 92 0.16 -20.13 -4.23
C ALA A 92 0.44 -19.24 -3.01
N TRP A 93 -0.60 -18.85 -2.26
CA TRP A 93 -0.46 -18.08 -1.04
C TRP A 93 0.33 -18.83 0.02
N VAL A 94 -0.01 -20.11 0.28
CA VAL A 94 0.74 -20.97 1.22
C VAL A 94 2.18 -21.16 0.78
N LEU A 95 2.42 -21.37 -0.53
CA LEU A 95 3.78 -21.52 -1.07
C LEU A 95 4.61 -20.25 -0.89
N SER A 96 4.05 -19.08 -1.23
CA SER A 96 4.73 -17.79 -1.02
C SER A 96 5.00 -17.52 0.46
N PHE A 97 4.07 -17.90 1.34
CA PHE A 97 4.23 -17.78 2.78
C PHE A 97 5.34 -18.71 3.31
N ALA A 98 5.35 -19.97 2.90
CA ALA A 98 6.41 -20.93 3.26
C ALA A 98 7.78 -20.45 2.79
N ALA A 99 7.89 -20.02 1.53
CA ALA A 99 9.11 -19.45 0.98
C ALA A 99 9.56 -18.19 1.75
N GLY A 100 8.63 -17.31 2.14
CA GLY A 100 8.93 -16.12 2.95
C GLY A 100 9.43 -16.44 4.37
N LEU A 101 8.98 -17.56 4.95
CA LEU A 101 9.50 -18.07 6.23
C LEU A 101 10.82 -18.84 6.10
N GLY A 102 11.25 -19.17 4.87
CA GLY A 102 12.48 -19.91 4.60
C GLY A 102 12.36 -21.43 4.66
N VAL A 103 11.15 -21.98 4.48
CA VAL A 103 10.89 -23.42 4.29
C VAL A 103 10.90 -23.74 2.79
#